data_AF-A0A7S0ZSU8-F1
#
_entry.id   AF-A0A7S0ZSU8-F1
#
_cell.length_a   1.000
_cell.length_b   1.000
_cell.length_c   1.000
_cell.angle_alpha   90.00
_cell.angle_beta   90.00
_cell.angle_gamma   90.00
#
_symmetry.space_group_name_H-M   'P 1'
#
loop_
_entity.id
_entity.type
_entity.pdbx_description
1 polymer ?
#
loop_
_entity_poly.entity_id
_entity_poly.type
_entity_poly.pdbx_seq_one_letter_code
_entity_poly.pdbx_strand_id
1 'polypeptide(L)'
;GFVVVKLAFDYTERTMTTARRLETEGRLRRMATEFEPGYFGQEGAAKAIKLEMSTETPSFVMRSPVAAVDALFTDVMHMMKADSAGQMDVEIFERTPMLLSLPLLDEEDEEYPPDDVNDAQAERYFHLMVKRKLTMLAFFGD
;
A
#
# COMPACT_ATOMS: atom_id res chain seq x y z
N GLY A 1 1.57 15.71 14.01
CA GLY A 1 1.74 15.83 12.56
C GLY A 1 1.94 14.46 11.95
N PHE A 2 1.74 14.33 10.64
CA PHE A 2 2.14 13.16 9.88
C PHE A 2 3.17 13.59 8.84
N VAL A 3 4.12 12.71 8.51
CA VAL A 3 5.15 12.95 7.49
C VAL A 3 4.87 12.03 6.31
N VAL A 4 4.98 12.56 5.09
CA VAL A 4 4.90 11.77 3.87
C VAL A 4 6.26 11.80 3.18
N VAL A 5 6.82 10.62 2.93
CA VAL A 5 8.04 10.44 2.14
C VAL A 5 7.63 9.86 0.80
N LYS A 6 7.81 10.63 -0.27
CA LYS A 6 7.56 10.18 -1.64
C LYS A 6 8.88 9.75 -2.26
N LEU A 7 8.95 8.48 -2.64
CA LEU A 7 10.03 7.91 -3.42
C LEU A 7 9.53 7.72 -4.85
N ALA A 8 10.16 8.42 -5.79
CA ALA A 8 9.88 8.23 -7.22
C ALA A 8 10.95 7.29 -7.78
N PHE A 9 10.53 6.24 -8.44
CA PHE A 9 11.41 5.31 -9.12
C PHE A 9 11.10 5.34 -10.61
N ASP A 10 12.13 5.23 -11.43
CA ASP A 10 11.92 4.96 -12.85
C ASP A 10 11.16 3.64 -12.99
N TYR A 11 10.22 3.67 -13.93
CA TYR A 11 9.39 2.54 -14.26
C TYR A 11 10.22 1.31 -14.62
N THR A 12 9.85 0.14 -14.08
CA THR A 12 10.28 -1.12 -14.67
C THR A 12 9.06 -1.87 -15.20
N GLU A 13 9.12 -2.28 -16.47
CA GLU A 13 8.08 -3.12 -17.11
C GLU A 13 7.74 -4.34 -16.25
N ARG A 14 8.72 -4.85 -15.51
CA ARG A 14 8.60 -5.99 -14.60
C ARG A 14 7.72 -5.71 -13.39
N THR A 15 7.74 -4.50 -12.82
CA THR A 15 6.85 -4.11 -11.71
C THR A 15 5.40 -4.15 -12.16
N MET A 16 5.09 -3.51 -13.30
CA MET A 16 3.74 -3.51 -13.83
C MET A 16 3.27 -4.86 -14.31
N THR A 17 4.16 -5.65 -14.92
CA THR A 17 3.82 -7.03 -15.31
C THR A 17 3.38 -7.84 -14.10
N THR A 18 4.00 -7.61 -12.93
CA THR A 18 3.61 -8.28 -11.68
C THR A 18 2.25 -7.78 -11.18
N ALA A 19 2.02 -6.46 -11.18
CA ALA A 19 0.75 -5.88 -10.77
C ALA A 19 -0.42 -6.34 -11.66
N ARG A 20 -0.25 -6.30 -12.98
CA ARG A 20 -1.22 -6.80 -13.96
C ARG A 20 -1.48 -8.29 -13.83
N ARG A 21 -0.46 -9.08 -13.49
CA ARG A 21 -0.65 -10.50 -13.22
C ARG A 21 -1.48 -10.74 -11.97
N LEU A 22 -1.24 -9.98 -10.89
CA LEU A 22 -2.07 -10.05 -9.68
C LEU A 22 -3.54 -9.70 -9.97
N GLU A 23 -3.76 -8.72 -10.84
CA GLU A 23 -5.08 -8.33 -11.34
C GLU A 23 -5.72 -9.45 -12.15
N THR A 24 -5.03 -10.02 -13.14
CA THR A 24 -5.54 -11.15 -13.95
C THR A 24 -5.83 -12.39 -13.10
N GLU A 25 -5.10 -12.60 -12.00
CA GLU A 25 -5.37 -13.67 -11.03
C GLU A 25 -6.51 -13.33 -10.04
N GLY A 26 -7.20 -12.19 -10.20
CA GLY A 26 -8.35 -11.79 -9.38
C GLY A 26 -8.00 -11.49 -7.92
N ARG A 27 -6.75 -11.08 -7.64
CA ARG A 27 -6.28 -10.85 -6.27
C ARG A 27 -6.45 -9.41 -5.79
N LEU A 28 -6.64 -8.46 -6.69
CA LEU A 28 -6.95 -7.09 -6.34
C LEU A 28 -8.44 -6.97 -5.99
N ARG A 29 -8.76 -6.06 -5.07
CA ARG A 29 -10.13 -5.72 -4.69
C ARG A 29 -10.27 -4.21 -4.54
N ARG A 30 -11.49 -3.70 -4.67
CA ARG A 30 -11.79 -2.33 -4.30
C ARG A 30 -12.08 -2.28 -2.81
N MET A 31 -11.46 -1.32 -2.12
CA MET A 31 -11.81 -1.08 -0.72
C MET A 31 -13.17 -0.40 -0.62
N ALA A 32 -13.75 -0.44 0.57
CA ALA A 32 -14.95 0.30 0.84
C ALA A 32 -14.78 1.80 0.59
N THR A 33 -15.85 2.44 0.10
CA THR A 33 -15.86 3.86 -0.29
C THR A 33 -15.52 4.78 0.88
N GLU A 34 -15.82 4.38 2.12
CA GLU A 34 -15.47 5.12 3.34
C GLU A 34 -13.96 5.17 3.60
N PHE A 35 -13.19 4.22 3.06
CA PHE A 35 -11.74 4.14 3.26
C PHE A 35 -10.94 4.74 2.10
N GLU A 36 -11.52 4.81 0.89
CA GLU A 36 -10.87 5.35 -0.31
C GLU A 36 -10.24 6.73 -0.07
N PRO A 37 -10.91 7.72 0.55
CA PRO A 37 -10.32 9.04 0.76
C PRO A 37 -9.03 9.04 1.59
N GLY A 38 -8.89 8.11 2.52
CA GLY A 38 -7.71 8.06 3.38
C GLY A 38 -6.50 7.33 2.78
N TYR A 39 -6.73 6.45 1.81
CA TYR A 39 -5.67 5.76 1.08
C TYR A 39 -5.30 6.46 -0.23
N PHE A 40 -6.29 7.00 -0.95
CA PHE A 40 -6.13 7.48 -2.32
C PHE A 40 -6.41 8.98 -2.50
N GLY A 41 -6.91 9.65 -1.47
CA GLY A 41 -7.27 11.08 -1.52
C GLY A 41 -8.73 11.32 -1.90
N GLN A 42 -9.17 12.58 -1.85
CA GLN A 42 -10.59 12.98 -1.84
C GLN A 42 -11.44 12.41 -2.99
N GLU A 43 -10.85 12.16 -4.16
CA GLU A 43 -11.53 11.64 -5.36
C GLU A 43 -10.81 10.40 -5.91
N GLY A 44 -9.93 9.77 -5.13
CA GLY A 44 -9.14 8.64 -5.58
C GLY A 44 -9.88 7.32 -5.39
N ALA A 45 -10.02 6.54 -6.46
CA ALA A 45 -10.47 5.16 -6.43
C ALA A 45 -9.42 4.25 -7.08
N ALA A 46 -9.23 3.07 -6.51
CA ALA A 46 -8.26 2.10 -7.01
C ALA A 46 -8.62 0.68 -6.59
N LYS A 47 -8.27 -0.26 -7.46
CA LYS A 47 -8.18 -1.68 -7.15
C LYS A 47 -6.83 -1.94 -6.48
N ALA A 48 -6.84 -2.63 -5.34
CA ALA A 48 -5.67 -2.74 -4.49
C ALA A 48 -5.56 -4.10 -3.81
N ILE A 49 -4.33 -4.39 -3.36
CA ILE A 49 -4.01 -5.55 -2.53
C ILE A 49 -3.00 -5.14 -1.47
N LYS A 50 -3.21 -5.61 -0.24
CA LYS A 50 -2.20 -5.53 0.82
C LYS A 50 -1.24 -6.71 0.66
N LEU A 51 0.01 -6.41 0.39
CA LEU A 51 1.09 -7.37 0.25
C LEU A 51 1.90 -7.42 1.53
N GLU A 52 1.91 -8.60 2.14
CA GLU A 52 2.83 -8.96 3.19
C GLU A 52 3.70 -10.10 2.64
N MET A 53 5.01 -9.86 2.54
CA MET A 53 5.95 -10.82 1.97
C MET A 53 6.14 -11.98 2.96
N SER A 54 5.41 -13.06 2.74
CA SER A 54 5.34 -14.24 3.58
C SER A 54 5.44 -15.53 2.75
N THR A 55 5.39 -16.68 3.41
CA THR A 55 5.34 -17.99 2.74
C THR A 55 4.08 -18.19 1.89
N GLU A 56 3.03 -17.42 2.13
CA GLU A 56 1.76 -17.48 1.39
C GLU A 56 1.78 -16.59 0.14
N THR A 57 2.76 -15.70 0.02
CA THR A 57 2.90 -14.81 -1.13
C THR A 57 3.26 -15.61 -2.40
N PRO A 58 2.58 -15.38 -3.53
CA PRO A 58 2.88 -16.08 -4.77
C PRO A 58 4.35 -15.93 -5.19
N SER A 59 4.96 -17.04 -5.61
CA SER A 59 6.39 -17.06 -5.92
C SER A 59 6.80 -16.11 -7.06
N PHE A 60 5.87 -15.69 -7.92
CA PHE A 60 6.13 -14.70 -8.96
C PHE A 60 6.25 -13.28 -8.39
N VAL A 61 5.51 -12.96 -7.32
CA VAL A 61 5.63 -11.69 -6.58
C VAL A 61 6.95 -11.67 -5.81
N MET A 62 7.26 -12.76 -5.11
CA MET A 62 8.52 -12.90 -4.35
C MET A 62 9.79 -12.77 -5.22
N ARG A 63 9.67 -13.07 -6.51
CA ARG A 63 10.77 -12.96 -7.49
C ARG A 63 10.68 -11.72 -8.39
N SER A 64 9.75 -10.82 -8.09
CA SER A 64 9.53 -9.58 -8.85
C SER A 64 10.21 -8.38 -8.21
N PRO A 65 10.33 -7.25 -8.93
CA PRO A 65 10.76 -5.98 -8.33
C PRO A 65 9.83 -5.49 -7.20
N VAL A 66 8.56 -5.91 -7.15
CA VAL A 66 7.62 -5.53 -6.07
C VAL A 66 8.14 -6.00 -4.71
N ALA A 67 8.76 -7.18 -4.64
CA ALA A 67 9.39 -7.68 -3.42
C ALA A 67 10.63 -6.84 -3.01
N ALA A 68 11.39 -6.35 -3.99
CA ALA A 68 12.53 -5.47 -3.73
C ALA A 68 12.09 -4.10 -3.19
N VAL A 69 10.95 -3.58 -3.67
CA VAL A 69 10.36 -2.32 -3.18
C VAL A 69 9.88 -2.47 -1.73
N ASP A 70 9.22 -3.58 -1.40
CA ASP A 70 8.81 -3.86 -0.01
C ASP A 70 10.02 -4.01 0.94
N ALA A 71 11.10 -4.65 0.47
CA ALA A 71 12.36 -4.73 1.19
C ALA A 71 12.98 -3.33 1.40
N LEU A 72 12.98 -2.48 0.37
CA LEU A 72 13.47 -1.10 0.48
C LEU A 72 12.67 -0.28 1.50
N PHE A 73 11.33 -0.41 1.52
CA PHE A 73 10.51 0.24 2.55
C PHE A 73 10.88 -0.24 3.95
N THR A 74 11.17 -1.53 4.10
CA THR A 74 11.64 -2.11 5.36
C THR A 74 12.99 -1.52 5.77
N ASP A 75 13.93 -1.40 4.85
CA ASP A 75 15.26 -0.84 5.12
C ASP A 75 15.20 0.65 5.49
N VAL A 76 14.39 1.44 4.77
CA VAL A 76 14.17 2.85 5.11
C VAL A 76 13.53 2.98 6.49
N MET A 77 12.54 2.15 6.82
CA MET A 77 11.93 2.13 8.15
C MET A 77 12.95 1.79 9.25
N HIS A 78 13.85 0.83 9.02
CA HIS A 78 14.92 0.50 9.96
C HIS A 78 15.91 1.65 10.13
N MET A 79 16.30 2.31 9.03
CA MET A 79 17.17 3.47 9.07
C MET A 79 16.53 4.62 9.87
N MET A 80 15.24 4.90 9.62
CA MET A 80 14.51 5.94 10.34
C MET A 80 14.34 5.60 11.83
N LYS A 81 14.14 4.34 12.18
CA LYS A 81 13.96 3.90 13.57
C LYS A 81 15.17 4.23 14.46
N ALA A 82 16.38 4.20 13.90
CA ALA A 82 17.60 4.55 14.65
C ALA A 82 17.60 6.01 15.14
N ASP A 83 17.05 6.93 14.34
CA ASP A 83 17.08 8.37 14.61
C ASP A 83 15.72 8.95 15.06
N SER A 84 14.63 8.20 14.92
CA SER A 84 13.25 8.71 15.12
C SER A 84 12.97 9.12 16.56
N ALA A 85 13.49 8.39 17.54
CA ALA A 85 13.27 8.69 18.96
C ALA A 85 13.98 9.99 19.39
N GLY A 86 15.16 10.28 18.84
CA GLY A 86 15.95 11.45 19.21
C GLY A 86 15.54 12.75 18.49
N GLN A 87 15.04 12.65 17.24
CA GLN A 87 14.75 13.82 16.41
C GLN A 87 13.27 14.09 16.19
N MET A 88 12.42 13.05 16.19
CA MET A 88 11.00 13.18 15.83
C MET A 88 10.06 12.98 17.02
N ASP A 89 10.57 12.61 18.21
CA ASP A 89 9.79 12.21 19.38
C ASP A 89 8.73 11.13 19.04
N VAL A 90 9.09 10.26 18.09
CA VAL A 90 8.24 9.18 17.58
C VAL A 90 9.03 7.88 17.63
N GLU A 91 8.45 6.87 18.29
CA GLU A 91 8.96 5.52 18.27
C GLU A 91 8.29 4.72 17.15
N ILE A 92 9.10 4.16 16.25
CA ILE A 92 8.63 3.32 15.14
C ILE A 92 8.63 1.86 15.60
N PHE A 93 7.44 1.34 15.93
CA PHE A 93 7.27 -0.05 16.39
C PHE A 93 7.13 -1.04 15.23
N GLU A 94 6.26 -0.73 14.29
CA GLU A 94 5.88 -1.61 13.19
C GLU A 94 5.61 -0.81 11.90
N ARG A 95 5.61 -1.50 10.77
CA ARG A 95 5.14 -0.97 9.49
C ARG A 95 3.84 -1.67 9.09
N THR A 96 2.98 -0.96 8.37
CA THR A 96 1.84 -1.61 7.73
C THR A 96 2.30 -2.43 6.52
N PRO A 97 1.59 -3.50 6.15
CA PRO A 97 1.80 -4.18 4.87
C PRO A 97 1.75 -3.20 3.71
N MET A 98 2.53 -3.49 2.65
CA MET A 98 2.59 -2.63 1.48
C MET A 98 1.24 -2.66 0.76
N LEU A 99 0.69 -1.49 0.45
CA LEU A 99 -0.50 -1.38 -0.40
C LEU A 99 -0.04 -1.24 -1.86
N LEU A 100 -0.28 -2.25 -2.67
CA LEU A 100 -0.14 -2.16 -4.12
C LEU A 100 -1.50 -1.79 -4.70
N SER A 101 -1.58 -0.70 -5.47
CA SER A 101 -2.81 -0.24 -6.10
C SER A 101 -2.60 0.03 -7.59
N LEU A 102 -3.65 -0.20 -8.37
CA LEU A 102 -3.78 0.23 -9.75
C LEU A 102 -4.98 1.18 -9.86
N PRO A 103 -4.92 2.22 -10.70
CA PRO A 103 -6.08 3.07 -10.95
C PRO A 103 -7.30 2.23 -11.34
N LEU A 104 -8.46 2.55 -10.78
CA LEU A 104 -9.73 1.97 -11.19
C LEU A 104 -10.31 2.83 -12.31
N LEU A 105 -10.64 2.23 -13.44
CA LEU A 105 -11.29 2.91 -14.55
C LEU A 105 -12.81 2.82 -14.40
N ASP A 106 -13.56 3.81 -14.89
CA ASP A 106 -15.03 3.86 -14.79
C ASP A 106 -15.71 2.62 -15.39
N GLU A 107 -15.10 2.01 -16.42
CA GLU A 107 -15.60 0.78 -17.06
C GLU A 107 -15.39 -0.49 -16.20
N GLU A 108 -14.56 -0.43 -15.16
CA GLU A 108 -14.22 -1.54 -14.27
C GLU A 108 -15.03 -1.53 -12.96
N ASP A 109 -15.90 -0.53 -12.76
CA ASP A 109 -16.70 -0.38 -11.53
C ASP A 109 -17.58 -1.60 -11.24
N GLU A 110 -18.13 -2.25 -12.28
CA GLU A 110 -18.95 -3.47 -12.14
C GLU A 110 -18.12 -4.71 -11.77
N GLU A 111 -16.84 -4.77 -12.18
CA GLU A 111 -15.93 -5.89 -11.88
C GLU A 111 -15.35 -5.77 -10.46
N TYR A 112 -15.20 -4.54 -9.98
CA TYR A 112 -14.65 -4.23 -8.66
C TYR A 112 -15.66 -3.48 -7.79
N PRO A 113 -16.75 -4.14 -7.34
CA PRO A 113 -17.67 -3.53 -6.40
C PRO A 113 -16.94 -3.20 -5.10
N PRO A 114 -17.26 -2.06 -4.47
CA PRO A 114 -16.67 -1.70 -3.18
C PRO A 114 -17.04 -2.74 -2.12
N ASP A 115 -16.07 -3.14 -1.30
CA ASP A 115 -16.30 -4.03 -0.18
C ASP A 115 -17.23 -3.38 0.87
N ASP A 116 -18.09 -4.18 1.49
CA ASP A 116 -18.87 -3.75 2.66
C ASP A 116 -17.96 -3.59 3.90
N VAL A 117 -18.27 -2.59 4.74
CA VAL A 117 -17.56 -2.35 6.01
C VAL A 117 -18.44 -2.68 7.18
N ASN A 118 -17.91 -3.53 8.06
CA ASN A 118 -18.44 -3.69 9.41
C ASN A 118 -17.70 -2.80 10.43
N ASP A 119 -18.33 -2.60 11.58
CA ASP A 119 -17.81 -1.77 12.67
C ASP A 119 -16.37 -2.15 13.08
N ALA A 120 -16.05 -3.46 13.10
CA ALA A 120 -14.73 -3.93 13.46
C ALA A 120 -13.65 -3.57 12.41
N GLN A 121 -14.01 -3.52 11.12
CA GLN A 121 -13.14 -3.03 10.06
C GLN A 121 -12.95 -1.51 10.15
N ALA A 122 -14.03 -0.77 10.40
CA ALA A 122 -13.97 0.69 10.60
C ALA A 122 -13.08 1.08 11.79
N GLU A 123 -13.22 0.37 12.92
CA GLU A 123 -12.39 0.58 14.10
C GLU A 123 -10.91 0.31 13.82
N ARG A 124 -10.58 -0.81 13.16
CA ARG A 124 -9.20 -1.14 12.76
C ARG A 124 -8.61 -0.08 11.84
N TYR A 125 -9.38 0.37 10.86
CA TYR A 125 -8.97 1.44 9.95
C TYR A 125 -8.73 2.75 10.70
N PHE A 126 -9.63 3.15 11.60
CA PHE A 126 -9.47 4.35 12.41
C PHE A 126 -8.21 4.28 13.28
N HIS A 127 -7.98 3.16 13.96
CA HIS A 127 -6.77 2.94 14.74
C HIS A 127 -5.50 3.02 13.90
N LEU A 128 -5.53 2.47 12.68
CA LEU A 128 -4.43 2.58 11.74
C LEU A 128 -4.15 4.05 11.38
N MET A 129 -5.18 4.78 10.97
CA MET A 129 -5.06 6.14 10.46
C MET A 129 -4.67 7.15 11.56
N VAL A 130 -5.20 7.00 12.78
CA VAL A 130 -4.85 7.86 13.92
C VAL A 130 -3.43 7.61 14.42
N LYS A 131 -2.97 6.36 14.39
CA LYS A 131 -1.61 6.00 14.83
C LYS A 131 -0.55 6.27 13.77
N ARG A 132 -0.93 6.41 12.49
CA ARG A 132 0.00 6.68 11.38
C ARG A 132 0.78 7.98 11.61
N LYS A 133 2.10 7.85 11.78
CA LYS A 133 3.04 8.99 11.91
C LYS A 133 3.81 9.28 10.63
N LEU A 134 4.11 8.23 9.87
CA LEU A 134 4.90 8.28 8.65
C LEU A 134 4.20 7.46 7.56
N THR A 135 4.15 8.01 6.35
CA THR A 135 3.66 7.32 5.16
C THR A 135 4.75 7.32 4.10
N MET A 136 5.09 6.15 3.57
CA MET A 136 5.96 6.02 2.40
C MET A 136 5.11 5.74 1.16
N LEU A 137 5.37 6.46 0.08
CA LEU A 137 4.72 6.26 -1.21
C LEU A 137 5.79 5.98 -2.27
N ALA A 138 5.65 4.85 -2.98
CA ALA A 138 6.41 4.60 -4.20
C ALA A 138 5.49 4.81 -5.41
N PHE A 139 5.94 5.64 -6.34
CA PHE A 139 5.25 5.84 -7.62
C PHE A 139 6.00 5.11 -8.73
N PHE A 140 5.26 4.33 -9.53
CA PHE A 140 5.76 3.61 -10.70
C PHE A 140 4.92 4.01 -11.91
N GLY A 141 5.40 4.95 -12.71
CA GLY A 141 4.69 5.52 -13.85
C GLY A 141 5.22 6.91 -14.21
N ASP A 142 4.69 7.47 -15.29
CA ASP A 142 4.78 8.91 -15.61
C ASP A 142 3.56 9.66 -15.04
#